data_AF-A0A349BTC2-F1
#
_entry.id   AF-A0A349BTC2-F1
#
_cell.length_a   1.000
_cell.length_b   1.000
_cell.length_c   1.000
_cell.angle_alpha   90.00
_cell.angle_beta   90.00
_cell.angle_gamma   90.00
#
_symmetry.space_group_name_H-M   'P 1'
#
loop_
_entity.id
_entity.type
_entity.pdbx_description
1 polymer ?
#
loop_
_entity_poly.entity_id
_entity_poly.type
_entity_poly.pdbx_seq_one_letter_code
_entity_poly.pdbx_strand_id
1 'polypeptide(L)'
;ITEALRIIATARAHGLKTMIGCMSESSVAIAAAAAISGGIDHVDLDSHYNLAPDPAFGAPMVDGITLPPDVPGHGGELKKEYYA
;
A
#
# COMPACT_ATOMS: atom_id res chain seq x y z
N ILE A 1 6.72 -4.74 -7.70
CA ILE A 1 6.23 -3.48 -8.30
C ILE A 1 6.29 -3.49 -9.83
N THR A 2 7.41 -3.86 -10.47
CA THR A 2 7.56 -3.83 -11.95
C THR A 2 6.39 -4.46 -12.71
N GLU A 3 5.95 -5.67 -12.33
CA GLU A 3 4.82 -6.33 -12.99
C GLU A 3 3.48 -5.63 -12.75
N ALA A 4 3.25 -5.06 -11.57
CA ALA A 4 2.05 -4.27 -11.30
C ALA A 4 1.98 -3.04 -12.23
N LEU A 5 3.10 -2.38 -12.48
CA LEU A 5 3.17 -1.26 -13.43
C LEU A 5 2.84 -1.70 -14.87
N ARG A 6 3.29 -2.90 -15.29
CA ARG A 6 2.94 -3.47 -16.60
C ARG A 6 1.45 -3.79 -16.70
N ILE A 7 0.85 -4.31 -15.65
CA ILE A 7 -0.60 -4.57 -15.58
C ILE A 7 -1.38 -3.25 -15.68
N ILE A 8 -1.00 -2.22 -14.93
CA ILE A 8 -1.64 -0.90 -14.99
C ILE A 8 -1.54 -0.29 -16.40
N ALA A 9 -0.35 -0.34 -17.01
CA ALA A 9 -0.15 0.16 -18.37
C ALA A 9 -1.03 -0.57 -19.40
N THR A 10 -1.14 -1.90 -19.27
CA THR A 10 -1.98 -2.74 -20.14
C THR A 10 -3.46 -2.41 -19.96
N ALA A 11 -3.96 -2.34 -18.71
CA ALA A 11 -5.34 -1.98 -18.41
C ALA A 11 -5.71 -0.62 -19.03
N ARG A 12 -4.85 0.39 -18.86
CA ARG A 12 -5.02 1.73 -19.45
C ARG A 12 -5.06 1.70 -20.98
N ALA A 13 -4.19 0.91 -21.63
CA ALA A 13 -4.18 0.77 -23.09
C ALA A 13 -5.49 0.19 -23.65
N HIS A 14 -6.24 -0.55 -22.82
CA HIS A 14 -7.55 -1.12 -23.17
C HIS A 14 -8.74 -0.33 -22.60
N GLY A 15 -8.52 0.87 -22.05
CA GLY A 15 -9.60 1.70 -21.48
C GLY A 15 -10.25 1.09 -20.24
N LEU A 16 -9.56 0.19 -19.54
CA LEU A 16 -10.03 -0.45 -18.31
C LEU A 16 -9.62 0.39 -17.09
N LYS A 17 -10.46 0.34 -16.06
CA LYS A 17 -10.12 0.84 -14.72
C LYS A 17 -9.29 -0.18 -13.96
N THR A 18 -8.56 0.30 -12.97
CA THR A 18 -7.64 -0.47 -12.12
C THR A 18 -8.02 -0.36 -10.65
N MET A 19 -7.77 -1.44 -9.91
CA MET A 19 -7.87 -1.47 -8.46
C MET A 19 -6.62 -2.14 -7.91
N ILE A 20 -6.11 -1.64 -6.79
CA ILE A 20 -5.10 -2.34 -5.98
C ILE A 20 -5.76 -2.82 -4.71
N GLY A 21 -5.55 -4.10 -4.41
CA GLY A 21 -5.98 -4.75 -3.19
C GLY A 21 -4.79 -5.15 -2.33
N CYS A 22 -5.08 -5.65 -1.13
CA CYS A 22 -4.14 -6.33 -0.26
C CYS A 22 -4.65 -7.71 0.15
N MET A 23 -3.71 -8.56 0.59
CA MET A 23 -4.05 -9.75 1.39
C MET A 23 -4.07 -9.36 2.88
N SER A 24 -4.12 -10.31 3.81
CA SER A 24 -3.89 -10.07 5.25
C SER A 24 -2.41 -9.75 5.53
N GLU A 25 -1.98 -8.55 5.14
CA GLU A 25 -0.59 -8.10 5.11
C GLU A 25 -0.31 -7.04 6.18
N SER A 26 0.96 -6.90 6.58
CA SER A 26 1.38 -5.85 7.51
C SER A 26 1.56 -4.50 6.85
N SER A 27 1.61 -3.44 7.66
CA SER A 27 1.69 -2.07 7.15
C SER A 27 2.92 -1.79 6.28
N VAL A 28 3.98 -2.59 6.37
CA VAL A 28 5.15 -2.46 5.48
C VAL A 28 4.79 -2.73 4.01
N ALA A 29 3.98 -3.76 3.74
CA ALA A 29 3.54 -4.10 2.39
C ALA A 29 2.46 -3.13 1.92
N ILE A 30 1.54 -2.75 2.82
CA ILE A 30 0.51 -1.76 2.53
C ILE A 30 1.12 -0.40 2.18
N ALA A 31 2.19 0.03 2.86
CA ALA A 31 2.91 1.24 2.52
C ALA A 31 3.50 1.22 1.10
N ALA A 32 4.04 0.08 0.66
CA ALA A 32 4.53 -0.09 -0.70
C ALA A 32 3.40 0.00 -1.75
N ALA A 33 2.22 -0.55 -1.45
CA ALA A 33 1.04 -0.44 -2.32
C ALA A 33 0.47 1.01 -2.33
N ALA A 34 0.38 1.65 -1.17
CA ALA A 34 -0.08 3.03 -1.03
C ALA A 34 0.82 4.01 -1.80
N ALA A 35 2.14 3.78 -1.82
CA ALA A 35 3.09 4.62 -2.54
C ALA A 35 2.87 4.65 -4.07
N ILE A 36 2.23 3.61 -4.65
CA ILE A 36 1.90 3.56 -6.09
C ILE A 36 0.43 3.88 -6.38
N SER A 37 -0.39 4.13 -5.34
CA SER A 37 -1.84 4.33 -5.46
C SER A 37 -2.24 5.50 -6.36
N GLY A 38 -1.39 6.53 -6.51
CA GLY A 38 -1.63 7.65 -7.43
C GLY A 38 -1.70 7.25 -8.91
N GLY A 39 -1.27 6.03 -9.25
CA GLY A 39 -1.42 5.44 -10.59
C GLY A 39 -2.68 4.58 -10.78
N ILE A 40 -3.58 4.51 -9.80
CA ILE A 40 -4.65 3.50 -9.73
C ILE A 40 -5.99 4.19 -9.47
N ASP A 41 -7.08 3.66 -10.04
CA ASP A 41 -8.41 4.29 -9.95
C ASP A 41 -9.13 4.00 -8.62
N HIS A 42 -8.88 2.82 -8.05
CA HIS A 42 -9.53 2.35 -6.82
C HIS A 42 -8.51 1.67 -5.88
N VAL A 43 -8.72 1.80 -4.57
CA VAL A 43 -7.79 1.33 -3.53
C VAL A 43 -8.56 0.56 -2.47
N ASP A 44 -8.07 -0.64 -2.18
CA ASP A 44 -8.50 -1.51 -1.08
C ASP A 44 -7.24 -1.93 -0.28
N LEU A 45 -6.89 -1.15 0.74
CA LEU A 45 -5.62 -1.23 1.46
C LEU A 45 -5.83 -1.04 2.97
N ASP A 46 -6.65 -1.90 3.56
CA ASP A 46 -7.10 -1.79 4.96
C ASP A 46 -6.62 -2.94 5.87
N SER A 47 -5.94 -3.95 5.31
CA SER A 47 -5.72 -5.21 6.03
C SER A 47 -4.81 -5.09 7.26
N HIS A 48 -3.87 -4.13 7.28
CA HIS A 48 -3.00 -3.88 8.43
C HIS A 48 -3.77 -3.38 9.65
N TYR A 49 -4.96 -2.78 9.48
CA TYR A 49 -5.82 -2.40 10.60
C TYR A 49 -6.42 -3.62 11.33
N ASN A 50 -6.41 -4.79 10.69
CA ASN A 50 -6.88 -6.05 11.28
C ASN A 50 -5.78 -6.82 12.02
N LEU A 51 -4.55 -6.30 12.07
CA LEU A 51 -3.42 -6.95 12.74
C LEU A 51 -3.16 -6.38 14.13
N ALA A 52 -3.10 -7.27 15.12
CA ALA A 52 -2.78 -6.94 16.50
C ALA A 52 -1.81 -8.01 17.09
N PRO A 53 -0.49 -7.74 17.16
CA PRO A 53 0.20 -6.52 16.73
C PRO A 53 0.53 -6.52 15.23
N ASP A 54 0.40 -5.36 14.57
CA ASP A 54 1.10 -5.08 13.32
C ASP A 54 2.61 -4.87 13.59
N PRO A 55 3.54 -5.61 12.94
CA PRO A 55 4.97 -5.50 13.21
C PRO A 55 5.65 -4.23 12.66
N ALA A 56 4.95 -3.42 11.87
CA ALA A 56 5.52 -2.25 11.21
C ALA A 56 4.71 -0.96 11.44
N PHE A 57 5.26 0.15 10.97
CA PHE A 57 4.54 1.39 10.67
C PHE A 57 4.44 1.54 9.15
N GLY A 58 3.34 2.11 8.67
CA GLY A 58 3.12 2.35 7.25
C GLY A 58 1.66 2.65 6.94
N ALA A 59 1.41 3.43 5.89
CA ALA A 59 0.06 3.78 5.42
C ALA A 59 -0.92 4.14 6.56
N PRO A 60 -0.66 5.20 7.35
CA PRO A 60 -1.52 5.58 8.45
C PRO A 60 -2.90 6.00 7.97
N MET A 61 -3.91 5.80 8.84
CA MET A 61 -5.22 6.40 8.64
C MET A 61 -5.19 7.84 9.15
N VAL A 62 -5.49 8.80 8.27
CA VAL A 62 -5.64 10.22 8.61
C VAL A 62 -7.04 10.62 8.23
N ASP A 63 -7.84 11.07 9.21
CA ASP A 63 -9.23 11.50 9.02
C ASP A 63 -10.11 10.47 8.26
N GLY A 64 -9.90 9.19 8.56
CA GLY A 64 -10.65 8.08 7.93
C GLY A 64 -10.12 7.63 6.57
N ILE A 65 -8.97 8.17 6.13
CA ILE A 65 -8.36 7.85 4.83
C ILE A 65 -6.98 7.22 5.03
N THR A 66 -6.77 6.03 4.45
CA THR A 66 -5.43 5.43 4.34
C THR A 66 -4.61 6.21 3.32
N LEU A 67 -3.53 6.87 3.75
CA LEU A 67 -2.70 7.70 2.88
C LEU A 67 -1.23 7.28 2.92
N PRO A 68 -0.50 7.35 1.79
CA PRO A 68 0.96 7.26 1.82
C PRO A 68 1.54 8.50 2.54
N PRO A 69 2.54 8.34 3.42
CA PRO A 69 3.19 9.47 4.05
C PRO A 69 4.06 10.25 3.03
N ASP A 70 4.17 11.56 3.22
CA ASP A 70 5.04 12.43 2.40
C ASP A 70 6.49 12.39 2.91
N VAL A 71 7.18 11.28 2.62
CA VAL A 71 8.57 11.02 3.00
C VAL A 71 9.32 10.29 1.88
N PRO A 72 10.66 10.39 1.80
CA PRO A 72 11.43 9.59 0.84
C PRO A 72 11.21 8.08 1.03
N GLY A 73 11.03 7.36 -0.08
CA GLY A 73 10.73 5.92 -0.07
C GLY A 73 9.22 5.64 0.01
N HIS A 74 8.85 4.43 0.45
CA HIS A 74 7.44 4.05 0.59
C HIS A 74 6.87 4.35 1.98
N GLY A 75 7.69 4.82 2.93
CA GLY A 75 7.26 5.20 4.28
C GLY A 75 6.82 4.05 5.19
N GLY A 76 7.20 2.81 4.86
CA GLY A 76 7.04 1.66 5.73
C GLY A 76 8.31 1.38 6.52
N GLU A 77 8.19 1.14 7.83
CA GLU A 77 9.33 0.89 8.74
C GLU A 77 8.98 -0.26 9.70
N LEU A 78 9.86 -1.25 9.84
CA LEU A 78 9.69 -2.32 10.83
C LEU A 78 9.88 -1.75 12.24
N LYS A 79 9.11 -2.20 13.24
CA LYS A 79 9.34 -1.74 14.61
C LYS A 79 10.58 -2.42 15.19
N LYS A 80 11.35 -1.68 15.99
CA LYS A 80 12.67 -2.09 16.50
C LYS A 80 12.62 -3.40 17.29
N GLU A 81 11.52 -3.69 17.98
CA GLU A 81 11.31 -4.93 18.72
C GLU A 81 11.23 -6.18 17.84
N TYR A 82 11.04 -6.03 16.53
CA TYR A 82 10.99 -7.13 15.55
C TYR A 82 12.26 -7.23 14.68
N TYR A 83 13.32 -6.51 15.03
CA TYR A 83 14.61 -6.60 14.32
C TYR A 83 15.29 -7.95 14.64
N ALA A 84 16.01 -8.51 13.66
CA ALA A 84 16.78 -9.75 13.81
C ALA A 84 18.09 -9.54 14.58
#